data_AF-A0A835PNT0-F1
#
_entry.id   AF-A0A835PNT0-F1
#
_cell.length_a   1.000
_cell.length_b   1.000
_cell.length_c   1.000
_cell.angle_alpha   90.00
_cell.angle_beta   90.00
_cell.angle_gamma   90.00
#
_symmetry.space_group_name_H-M   'P 1'
#
loop_
_entity.id
_entity.type
_entity.pdbx_description
1 polymer ?
#
loop_
_entity_poly.entity_id
_entity_poly.type
_entity_poly.pdbx_seq_one_letter_code
_entity_poly.pdbx_strand_id
1 'polypeptide(L)'
;MRTAKQKRAKLRSAAPEIPMEVRVEKAVEAIYVCCFGKDPIEEEDAKLLCVMLNAVFPSVGRAEIEERVNSIAAQIAEGQRPSFSELKPLSKEAMQRQMNELELLNQRSKGNK
;
A
#
# COMPACT_ATOMS: atom_id res chain seq x y z
N MET A 1 -15.95 -2.28 -9.04
CA MET A 1 -15.43 -3.24 -10.05
C MET A 1 -15.98 -3.09 -11.47
N ARG A 2 -17.28 -2.81 -11.69
CA ARG A 2 -17.87 -2.68 -13.05
C ARG A 2 -17.20 -1.64 -13.96
N THR A 3 -16.87 -0.47 -13.41
CA THR A 3 -16.29 0.67 -14.13
C THR A 3 -14.89 0.36 -14.68
N ALA A 4 -14.06 -0.34 -13.91
CA ALA A 4 -12.73 -0.77 -14.36
C ALA A 4 -12.82 -1.81 -15.49
N LYS A 5 -13.79 -2.73 -15.40
CA LYS A 5 -14.05 -3.76 -16.42
C LYS A 5 -14.50 -3.13 -17.74
N GLN A 6 -15.38 -2.12 -17.68
CA GLN A 6 -15.83 -1.35 -18.86
C GLN A 6 -14.71 -0.51 -19.49
N LYS A 7 -13.81 0.10 -18.69
CA LYS A 7 -12.65 0.83 -19.21
C LYS A 7 -11.66 -0.10 -19.94
N ARG A 8 -11.35 -1.29 -19.39
CA ARG A 8 -10.49 -2.29 -20.07
C ARG A 8 -11.10 -2.80 -21.37
N ALA A 9 -12.41 -3.07 -21.37
CA ALA A 9 -13.12 -3.49 -22.58
C ALA A 9 -13.05 -2.44 -23.70
N LYS A 10 -13.14 -1.14 -23.36
CA LYS A 10 -12.98 -0.03 -24.32
C LYS A 10 -11.55 0.10 -24.86
N LEU A 11 -10.53 -0.24 -24.07
CA LEU A 11 -9.12 -0.10 -24.42
C LEU A 11 -8.50 -1.37 -25.05
N ARG A 12 -9.26 -2.48 -25.16
CA ARG A 12 -8.77 -3.81 -25.59
C ARG A 12 -7.52 -4.29 -24.86
N SER A 13 -7.23 -3.76 -23.68
CA SER A 13 -6.09 -4.21 -22.88
C SER A 13 -6.47 -5.47 -22.11
N ALA A 14 -5.70 -6.54 -22.33
CA ALA A 14 -5.79 -7.74 -21.51
C ALA A 14 -5.53 -7.38 -20.04
N ALA A 15 -6.19 -8.10 -19.13
CA ALA A 15 -5.80 -8.01 -17.73
C ALA A 15 -4.34 -8.51 -17.62
N PRO A 16 -3.45 -7.80 -16.90
CA PRO A 16 -2.10 -8.28 -16.72
C PRO A 16 -2.15 -9.61 -15.96
N GLU A 17 -1.48 -10.61 -16.52
CA GLU A 17 -1.34 -11.93 -15.94
C GLU A 17 -0.20 -11.87 -14.92
N ILE A 18 -0.55 -11.46 -13.70
CA ILE A 18 0.39 -11.34 -12.59
C ILE A 18 0.31 -12.64 -11.77
N PRO A 19 1.42 -13.37 -11.59
CA PRO A 19 1.46 -14.57 -10.75
C PRO A 19 0.93 -14.29 -9.35
N MET A 20 0.25 -15.27 -8.74
CA MET A 20 -0.41 -15.08 -7.46
C MET A 20 0.58 -14.79 -6.34
N GLU A 21 1.74 -15.39 -6.45
CA GLU A 21 2.88 -15.30 -5.56
C GLU A 21 3.42 -13.86 -5.50
N VAL A 22 3.53 -13.22 -6.67
CA VAL A 22 3.92 -11.81 -6.79
C VAL A 22 2.86 -10.90 -6.14
N ARG A 23 1.58 -11.27 -6.24
CA ARG A 23 0.50 -10.50 -5.60
C ARG A 23 0.54 -10.61 -4.08
N VAL A 24 0.92 -11.77 -3.52
CA VAL A 24 1.16 -11.94 -2.08
C VAL A 24 2.30 -11.04 -1.64
N GLU A 25 3.43 -11.07 -2.35
CA GLU A 25 4.59 -10.24 -2.02
C GLU A 25 4.24 -8.75 -1.98
N LYS A 26 3.52 -8.27 -3.00
CA LYS A 26 3.05 -6.87 -3.05
C LYS A 26 2.01 -6.53 -1.99
N ALA A 27 1.20 -7.50 -1.56
CA ALA A 27 0.27 -7.30 -0.46
C ALA A 27 1.03 -7.11 0.87
N VAL A 28 2.02 -7.96 1.17
CA VAL A 28 2.85 -7.84 2.37
C VAL A 28 3.56 -6.49 2.41
N GLU A 29 4.18 -6.08 1.29
CA GLU A 29 4.83 -4.77 1.17
C GLU A 29 3.87 -3.60 1.44
N ALA A 30 2.65 -3.65 0.87
CA ALA A 30 1.67 -2.59 1.08
C ALA A 30 1.15 -2.54 2.52
N ILE A 31 0.95 -3.70 3.15
CA ILE A 31 0.56 -3.79 4.55
C ILE A 31 1.67 -3.25 5.45
N TYR A 32 2.92 -3.61 5.18
CA TYR A 32 4.07 -3.05 5.89
C TYR A 32 4.04 -1.52 5.89
N VAL A 33 3.95 -0.91 4.70
CA VAL A 33 3.92 0.56 4.56
C VAL A 33 2.72 1.20 5.26
N CYS A 34 1.55 0.57 5.16
CA CYS A 34 0.30 1.15 5.68
C CYS A 34 0.14 0.99 7.20
N CYS A 35 0.61 -0.12 7.76
CA CYS A 35 0.32 -0.51 9.14
C CYS A 35 1.54 -0.37 10.07
N PHE A 36 2.76 -0.54 9.53
CA PHE A 36 4.00 -0.52 10.32
C PHE A 36 4.85 0.71 9.99
N GLY A 37 4.67 1.30 8.81
CA GLY A 37 5.39 2.50 8.37
C GLY A 37 6.88 2.23 8.16
N LYS A 38 7.65 2.25 9.26
CA LYS A 38 9.09 1.95 9.32
C LYS A 38 9.45 1.01 10.48
N ASP A 39 8.49 0.62 11.31
CA ASP A 39 8.72 -0.27 12.45
C ASP A 39 8.87 -1.72 11.98
N PRO A 40 9.70 -2.55 12.65
CA PRO A 40 9.82 -3.96 12.31
C PRO A 40 8.48 -4.69 12.47
N ILE A 41 8.30 -5.77 11.69
CA ILE A 41 7.14 -6.66 11.85
C ILE A 41 7.46 -7.62 13.01
N GLU A 42 6.69 -7.55 14.08
CA GLU A 42 6.85 -8.46 15.22
C GLU A 42 6.38 -9.89 14.88
N GLU A 43 6.82 -10.87 15.66
CA GLU A 43 6.53 -12.29 15.39
C GLU A 43 5.02 -12.60 15.37
N GLU A 44 4.26 -12.01 16.30
CA GLU A 44 2.80 -12.20 16.37
C GLU A 44 2.08 -11.57 15.19
N ASP A 45 2.55 -10.42 14.73
CA ASP A 45 2.04 -9.77 13.52
C ASP A 45 2.35 -10.61 12.28
N ALA A 46 3.56 -11.17 12.16
CA ALA A 46 3.93 -12.06 11.07
C ALA A 46 3.03 -13.31 11.02
N LYS A 47 2.73 -13.93 12.17
CA LYS A 47 1.78 -15.06 12.27
C LYS A 47 0.38 -14.66 11.80
N LEU A 48 -0.12 -13.50 12.24
CA LEU A 48 -1.42 -13.00 11.84
C LEU A 48 -1.48 -12.72 10.32
N LEU A 49 -0.43 -12.11 9.77
CA LEU A 49 -0.30 -11.86 8.33
C LEU A 49 -0.36 -13.15 7.53
N CYS A 50 0.34 -14.21 7.96
CA CYS A 50 0.28 -15.52 7.31
C CYS A 50 -1.15 -16.07 7.27
N VAL A 51 -1.91 -15.96 8.37
CA VAL A 51 -3.32 -16.40 8.42
C VAL A 51 -4.19 -15.60 7.46
N MET A 52 -4.09 -14.27 7.51
CA MET A 52 -4.87 -13.37 6.65
C MET A 52 -4.57 -13.59 5.17
N LEU A 53 -3.29 -13.66 4.81
CA LEU A 53 -2.87 -13.83 3.42
C LEU A 53 -3.25 -15.21 2.89
N ASN A 54 -3.18 -16.26 3.71
CA ASN A 54 -3.63 -17.59 3.30
C ASN A 54 -5.15 -17.65 3.06
N ALA A 55 -5.94 -16.87 3.81
CA ALA A 55 -7.37 -16.73 3.55
C ALA A 55 -7.66 -15.94 2.24
N VAL A 56 -6.86 -14.93 1.92
CA VAL A 56 -7.03 -14.08 0.72
C VAL A 56 -6.47 -14.75 -0.54
N PHE A 57 -5.40 -15.54 -0.40
CA PHE A 57 -4.64 -16.16 -1.49
C PHE A 57 -4.51 -17.68 -1.30
N PRO A 58 -5.63 -18.42 -1.19
CA PRO A 58 -5.60 -19.84 -0.84
C PRO A 58 -4.87 -20.72 -1.85
N SER A 59 -4.73 -20.28 -3.11
CA SER A 59 -4.04 -21.03 -4.16
C SER A 59 -2.51 -21.04 -4.05
N VAL A 60 -1.92 -20.10 -3.30
CA VAL A 60 -0.46 -20.00 -3.11
C VAL A 60 0.01 -21.00 -2.06
N GLY A 61 -0.87 -21.33 -1.11
CA GLY A 61 -0.56 -22.29 -0.04
C GLY A 61 0.22 -21.67 1.11
N ARG A 62 0.05 -22.29 2.27
CA ARG A 62 0.53 -21.75 3.55
C ARG A 62 2.06 -21.64 3.63
N ALA A 63 2.78 -22.67 3.20
CA ALA A 63 4.24 -22.71 3.29
C ALA A 63 4.89 -21.58 2.48
N GLU A 64 4.40 -21.33 1.26
CA GLU A 64 4.95 -20.28 0.40
C GLU A 64 4.59 -18.87 0.91
N ILE A 65 3.42 -18.71 1.54
CA ILE A 65 3.06 -17.46 2.23
C ILE A 65 3.97 -17.22 3.44
N GLU A 66 4.19 -18.23 4.27
CA GLU A 66 5.08 -18.14 5.44
C GLU A 66 6.51 -17.78 5.02
N GLU A 67 7.05 -18.43 3.98
CA GLU A 67 8.37 -18.11 3.43
C GLU A 67 8.47 -16.64 3.00
N ARG A 68 7.48 -16.14 2.25
CA ARG A 68 7.46 -14.75 1.75
C ARG A 68 7.35 -13.74 2.89
N VAL A 69 6.46 -13.97 3.85
CA VAL A 69 6.29 -13.08 5.01
C VAL A 69 7.58 -13.03 5.84
N ASN A 70 8.17 -14.18 6.15
CA ASN A 70 9.41 -14.26 6.93
C ASN A 70 10.60 -13.63 6.19
N SER A 71 10.74 -13.88 4.89
CA SER A 71 11.77 -13.25 4.07
C SER A 71 11.64 -11.72 4.07
N ILE A 72 10.42 -11.20 3.96
CA ILE A 72 10.20 -9.74 3.96
C ILE A 72 10.47 -9.15 5.34
N ALA A 73 9.99 -9.80 6.41
CA ALA A 73 10.22 -9.37 7.79
C ALA A 73 11.73 -9.33 8.11
N ALA A 74 12.50 -10.33 7.68
CA ALA A 74 13.95 -10.36 7.83
C ALA A 74 14.63 -9.21 7.07
N GLN A 75 14.25 -8.98 5.80
CA GLN A 75 14.80 -7.87 5.01
C GLN A 75 14.46 -6.49 5.60
N ILE A 76 13.30 -6.34 6.25
CA ILE A 76 12.92 -5.13 6.98
C ILE A 76 13.79 -4.95 8.23
N ALA A 77 13.97 -6.02 9.02
CA ALA A 77 14.80 -5.99 10.22
C ALA A 77 16.27 -5.65 9.90
N GLU A 78 16.78 -6.09 8.75
CA GLU A 78 18.11 -5.78 8.24
C GLU A 78 18.23 -4.37 7.61
N GLY A 79 17.12 -3.64 7.48
CA GLY A 79 17.09 -2.31 6.86
C GLY A 79 17.34 -2.31 5.35
N GLN A 80 17.28 -3.48 4.69
CA GLN A 80 17.57 -3.64 3.25
C GLN A 80 16.39 -3.27 2.36
N ARG A 81 15.17 -3.24 2.90
CA ARG A 81 14.00 -2.83 2.12
C ARG A 81 13.92 -1.31 2.09
N PRO A 82 13.99 -0.66 0.91
CA PRO A 82 13.80 0.77 0.81
C PRO A 82 12.38 1.09 1.30
N SER A 83 12.28 1.96 2.31
CA SER A 83 11.07 2.68 2.67
C SER A 83 10.40 3.07 1.35
N PHE A 84 9.25 2.47 1.01
CA PHE A 84 8.46 2.90 -0.15
C PHE A 84 8.37 4.40 -0.05
N SER A 85 8.97 5.07 -1.04
CA SER A 85 9.49 6.42 -0.94
C SER A 85 8.59 7.29 -0.10
N GLU A 86 9.17 7.99 0.89
CA GLU A 86 8.58 9.17 1.50
C GLU A 86 7.78 9.88 0.41
N LEU A 87 6.45 9.88 0.56
CA LEU A 87 5.51 10.38 -0.45
C LEU A 87 6.14 11.64 -1.03
N LYS A 88 6.45 11.61 -2.34
CA LYS A 88 7.26 12.64 -2.98
C LYS A 88 6.77 14.00 -2.47
N PRO A 89 7.61 14.77 -1.76
CA PRO A 89 7.14 15.99 -1.14
C PRO A 89 6.52 16.86 -2.22
N LEU A 90 5.35 17.43 -1.90
CA LEU A 90 4.64 18.31 -2.82
C LEU A 90 5.60 19.38 -3.33
N SER A 91 5.47 19.76 -4.60
CA SER A 91 6.25 20.89 -5.10
C SER A 91 5.93 22.14 -4.29
N LYS A 92 6.88 23.08 -4.18
CA LYS A 92 6.69 24.36 -3.48
C LYS A 92 5.41 25.08 -3.95
N GLU A 93 5.14 25.01 -5.26
CA GLU A 93 3.95 25.58 -5.88
C GLU A 93 2.65 24.89 -5.41
N ALA A 94 2.64 23.56 -5.32
CA ALA A 94 1.48 22.81 -4.84
C ALA A 94 1.19 23.09 -3.36
N MET A 95 2.24 23.20 -2.53
CA MET A 95 2.10 23.58 -1.12
C MET A 95 1.55 25.00 -0.96
N GLN A 96 2.04 25.97 -1.75
CA GLN A 96 1.54 27.34 -1.69
C GLN A 96 0.06 27.44 -2.09
N ARG A 97 -0.36 26.70 -3.13
CA ARG A 97 -1.78 26.66 -3.53
C ARG A 97 -2.67 26.15 -2.40
N GLN A 98 -2.25 25.09 -1.71
CA GLN A 98 -3.01 24.55 -0.56
C GLN A 98 -3.08 25.53 0.61
N MET A 99 -2.00 26.25 0.92
CA MET A 99 -2.02 27.29 1.95
C MET A 99 -3.01 28.40 1.61
N ASN A 100 -2.99 28.90 0.38
CA ASN A 100 -3.91 29.94 -0.08
C ASN A 100 -5.37 29.48 -0.02
N GLU A 101 -5.64 28.22 -0.40
CA GLU A 101 -6.98 27.64 -0.32
C GLU A 101 -7.47 27.51 1.14
N LEU A 102 -6.61 27.07 2.05
CA LEU A 102 -6.92 27.01 3.48
C LEU A 102 -7.22 28.39 4.07
N GLU A 103 -6.46 29.43 3.69
CA GLU A 103 -6.72 30.80 4.12
C GLU A 103 -8.10 31.29 3.66
N LEU A 104 -8.46 31.02 2.40
CA LEU A 104 -9.77 31.36 1.85
C LEU A 104 -10.92 30.65 2.58
N LEU A 105 -10.76 29.37 2.90
CA LEU A 105 -11.74 28.60 3.68
C LEU A 105 -11.89 29.15 5.09
N ASN A 106 -10.78 29.52 5.75
CA ASN A 106 -10.80 30.10 7.08
C ASN A 106 -11.51 31.47 7.09
N GLN A 107 -11.24 32.32 6.10
CA GLN A 107 -11.93 33.61 5.95
C GLN A 107 -13.44 33.42 5.73
N ARG A 108 -13.86 32.46 4.89
CA ARG A 108 -15.28 32.13 4.70
C ARG A 108 -15.94 31.62 5.99
N SER A 109 -15.24 30.82 6.78
CA SER A 109 -15.77 30.33 8.07
C SER A 109 -15.96 31.45 9.11
N LYS A 110 -15.11 32.48 9.07
CA LYS A 110 -15.17 33.65 9.97
C LYS A 110 -16.18 34.69 9.53
N GLY A 111 -16.52 34.75 8.24
CA GLY A 111 -17.53 35.65 7.68
C GLY A 111 -18.98 35.17 7.81
N ASN A 112 -19.21 33.94 8.26
CA ASN A 112 -20.54 33.35 8.49
C ASN A 112 -21.00 33.44 9.96
N LYS A 113 -20.58 34.49 10.68
CA LYS A 113 -21.04 34.81 12.04
C LYS A 113 -21.85 36.09 12.06
#